data_AF-A0AAF0JAU5-F1
#
_entry.id   AF-A0AAF0JAU5-F1
#
_cell.length_a   1.000
_cell.length_b   1.000
_cell.length_c   1.000
_cell.angle_alpha   90.00
_cell.angle_beta   90.00
_cell.angle_gamma   90.00
#
_symmetry.space_group_name_H-M   'P 1'
#
loop_
_entity.id
_entity.type
_entity.pdbx_description
1 polymer ?
#
loop_
_entity_poly.entity_id
_entity_poly.type
_entity_poly.pdbx_seq_one_letter_code
_entity_poly.pdbx_strand_id
1 'polypeptide(L)'
;MSEAPRTEGFVPHAFAPQAEFLDNTETNRARPLTDAVITVRVIKNFEYRTMKALVLHVDLTTMTMAQLREKCIECVRTQPAFKAYRNVADKLDTLKLYTRAHGAKTTNLIINLDHPEWIYDCSPNGPPLAELGIENETELSLFEREAYDAFLADPQTRWDASG
;
A
#
# COMPACT_ATOMS: atom_id res chain seq x y z
N MET A 1 5.18 -58.47 -14.12
CA MET A 1 5.04 -57.41 -15.14
C MET A 1 3.57 -57.34 -15.49
N SER A 2 2.86 -56.33 -15.00
CA SER A 2 1.42 -56.15 -15.27
C SER A 2 1.25 -54.73 -15.79
N GLU A 3 1.02 -54.67 -17.09
CA GLU A 3 0.90 -53.48 -17.92
C GLU A 3 -0.49 -52.86 -17.67
N ALA A 4 -0.54 -51.59 -17.25
CA ALA A 4 -1.79 -50.88 -17.05
C ALA A 4 -2.44 -50.54 -18.42
N PRO A 5 -3.76 -50.73 -18.60
CA PRO A 5 -4.41 -50.49 -19.88
C PRO A 5 -4.45 -49.01 -20.27
N ARG A 6 -4.21 -48.79 -21.57
CA ARG A 6 -4.10 -47.53 -22.30
C ARG A 6 -5.27 -46.58 -22.04
N THR A 7 -4.93 -45.31 -21.83
CA THR A 7 -5.84 -44.15 -21.81
C THR A 7 -6.37 -43.84 -23.21
N GLU A 8 -7.39 -44.56 -23.66
CA GLU A 8 -8.21 -44.16 -24.82
C GLU A 8 -9.58 -43.71 -24.32
N GLY A 9 -9.87 -42.40 -24.40
CA GLY A 9 -11.19 -41.86 -24.11
C GLY A 9 -11.28 -40.50 -23.42
N PHE A 10 -10.16 -39.79 -23.18
CA PHE A 10 -10.24 -38.43 -22.65
C PHE A 10 -10.60 -37.44 -23.76
N VAL A 11 -11.90 -37.22 -23.95
CA VAL A 11 -12.43 -36.08 -24.70
C VAL A 11 -12.38 -34.86 -23.78
N PRO A 12 -11.55 -33.83 -24.05
CA PRO A 12 -11.57 -32.62 -23.25
C PRO A 12 -12.96 -31.97 -23.34
N HIS A 13 -13.55 -31.67 -22.18
CA HIS A 13 -14.83 -30.97 -22.10
C HIS A 13 -14.74 -29.61 -22.78
N ALA A 14 -15.86 -29.13 -23.35
CA ALA A 14 -15.95 -27.81 -24.00
C ALA A 14 -15.60 -26.63 -23.07
N PHE A 15 -15.53 -26.88 -21.76
CA PHE A 15 -15.11 -25.93 -20.71
C PHE A 15 -13.78 -26.32 -20.05
N ALA A 16 -12.93 -27.12 -20.72
CA ALA A 16 -11.54 -27.23 -20.29
C ALA A 16 -10.93 -25.82 -20.41
N PRO A 17 -10.49 -25.18 -19.31
CA PRO A 17 -9.87 -23.87 -19.39
C PRO A 17 -8.66 -24.02 -20.30
N GLN A 18 -8.66 -23.28 -21.41
CA GLN A 18 -7.50 -23.16 -22.28
C GLN A 18 -6.39 -22.57 -21.42
N ALA A 19 -5.43 -23.40 -21.02
CA ALA A 19 -4.27 -23.01 -20.22
C ALA A 19 -3.25 -22.20 -21.05
N GLU A 20 -3.73 -21.34 -21.96
CA GLU A 20 -2.93 -20.45 -22.81
C GLU A 20 -3.02 -18.98 -22.38
N PHE A 21 -3.59 -18.70 -21.21
CA PHE A 21 -3.51 -17.39 -20.54
C PHE A 21 -2.69 -17.50 -19.25
N LEU A 22 -1.41 -17.84 -19.34
CA LEU A 22 -0.50 -17.63 -18.21
C LEU A 22 0.78 -16.95 -18.71
N ASP A 23 0.64 -15.69 -19.12
CA ASP A 23 1.74 -14.75 -18.87
C ASP A 23 1.76 -14.52 -17.35
N ASN A 24 2.49 -15.37 -16.63
CA ASN A 24 2.62 -15.35 -15.18
C ASN A 24 3.53 -14.21 -14.68
N THR A 25 3.76 -13.18 -15.50
CA THR A 25 4.51 -12.02 -15.09
C THR A 25 3.70 -11.28 -14.03
N GLU A 26 4.21 -11.27 -12.80
CA GLU A 26 3.58 -10.56 -11.68
C GLU A 26 3.24 -9.12 -12.09
N THR A 27 2.01 -8.67 -11.84
CA THR A 27 1.51 -7.33 -12.24
C THR A 27 2.39 -6.20 -11.69
N ASN A 28 3.05 -6.46 -10.57
CA ASN A 28 4.04 -5.58 -9.97
C ASN A 28 5.25 -5.32 -10.89
N ARG A 29 5.70 -6.31 -11.66
CA ARG A 29 6.86 -6.21 -12.57
C ARG A 29 6.47 -5.83 -14.01
N ALA A 30 5.17 -5.84 -14.32
CA ALA A 30 4.65 -5.54 -15.65
C ALA A 30 4.72 -4.06 -16.03
N ARG A 31 4.84 -3.15 -15.05
CA ARG A 31 5.06 -1.72 -15.27
C ARG A 31 6.52 -1.34 -15.14
N PRO A 32 7.04 -0.39 -15.95
CA PRO A 32 8.37 0.14 -15.74
C PRO A 32 8.44 0.83 -14.37
N LEU A 33 9.59 0.73 -13.70
CA LEU A 33 9.86 1.41 -12.41
C LEU A 33 9.67 2.94 -12.48
N THR A 34 9.64 3.49 -13.69
CA THR A 34 9.43 4.91 -13.98
C THR A 34 7.95 5.33 -13.95
N ASP A 35 7.00 4.39 -14.03
CA ASP A 35 5.55 4.64 -13.88
C ASP A 35 4.93 3.59 -12.95
N ALA A 36 5.29 3.66 -11.67
CA ALA A 36 4.69 2.83 -10.64
C ALA A 36 3.44 3.49 -10.06
N VAL A 37 2.44 2.68 -9.77
CA VAL A 37 1.23 3.10 -9.07
C VAL A 37 1.39 2.76 -7.60
N ILE A 38 1.43 3.77 -6.74
CA ILE A 38 1.49 3.58 -5.29
C ILE A 38 0.20 4.08 -4.64
N THR A 39 -0.19 3.44 -3.55
CA THR A 39 -1.35 3.86 -2.77
C THR A 39 -0.89 4.35 -1.41
N VAL A 40 -1.14 5.62 -1.12
CA VAL A 40 -0.83 6.25 0.17
C VAL A 40 -2.12 6.42 0.97
N ARG A 41 -2.24 5.65 2.06
CA ARG A 41 -3.33 5.72 3.02
C ARG A 41 -3.08 6.89 3.96
N VAL A 42 -3.76 8.00 3.74
CA VAL A 42 -3.69 9.19 4.60
C VAL A 42 -4.55 8.94 5.82
N ILE A 43 -3.93 8.79 6.99
CA ILE A 43 -4.60 8.54 8.25
C ILE A 43 -4.85 9.89 8.94
N LYS A 44 -6.12 10.18 9.22
CA LYS A 44 -6.52 11.38 9.96
C LYS A 44 -6.56 11.13 11.45
N ASN A 45 -7.04 9.97 11.87
CA ASN A 45 -7.17 9.61 13.27
C ASN A 45 -7.11 8.08 13.44
N PHE A 46 -6.27 7.63 14.37
CA PHE A 46 -6.07 6.22 14.69
C PHE A 46 -7.22 5.62 15.51
N GLU A 47 -7.71 6.35 16.52
CA GLU A 47 -8.78 5.92 17.44
C GLU A 47 -10.10 5.63 16.69
N TYR A 48 -10.47 6.53 15.75
CA TYR A 48 -11.67 6.40 14.91
C TYR A 48 -11.41 5.67 13.60
N ARG A 49 -10.20 5.14 13.39
CA ARG A 49 -9.77 4.44 12.17
C ARG A 49 -10.11 5.20 10.87
N THR A 50 -9.99 6.52 10.90
CA THR A 50 -10.35 7.38 9.77
C THR A 50 -9.16 7.53 8.83
N MET A 51 -9.26 6.96 7.64
CA MET A 51 -8.24 7.06 6.60
C MET A 51 -8.85 7.32 5.23
N LYS A 52 -8.05 7.86 4.30
CA LYS A 52 -8.40 7.99 2.88
C LYS A 52 -7.22 7.57 2.01
N ALA A 53 -7.46 6.68 1.06
CA ALA A 53 -6.44 6.25 0.11
C ALA A 53 -6.23 7.33 -0.97
N LEU A 54 -4.98 7.66 -1.23
CA LEU A 54 -4.50 8.54 -2.29
C LEU A 54 -3.64 7.70 -3.24
N VAL A 55 -4.12 7.51 -4.46
CA VAL A 55 -3.38 6.77 -5.49
C VAL A 55 -2.55 7.75 -6.31
N LEU A 56 -1.26 7.46 -6.48
CA LEU A 56 -0.31 8.32 -7.18
C LEU A 56 0.51 7.51 -8.18
N HIS A 57 0.76 8.13 -9.33
CA HIS A 57 1.79 7.69 -10.27
C HIS A 57 3.12 8.36 -9.89
N VAL A 58 4.17 7.55 -9.75
CA VAL A 58 5.50 7.98 -9.34
C VAL A 58 6.59 7.26 -10.10
N ASP A 59 7.72 7.95 -10.25
CA ASP A 59 8.96 7.36 -10.73
C ASP A 59 9.78 6.87 -9.53
N LEU A 60 9.89 5.55 -9.35
CA LEU A 60 10.55 4.96 -8.18
C LEU A 60 12.07 5.15 -8.19
N THR A 61 12.66 5.46 -9.34
CA THR A 61 14.11 5.55 -9.52
C THR A 61 14.68 6.92 -9.17
N THR A 62 13.85 7.96 -9.27
CA THR A 62 14.25 9.35 -9.05
C THR A 62 13.58 9.98 -7.84
N MET A 63 12.34 9.59 -7.54
CA MET A 63 11.59 10.19 -6.44
C MET A 63 12.12 9.70 -5.09
N THR A 64 12.22 10.61 -4.12
CA THR A 64 12.58 10.27 -2.72
C THR A 64 11.35 10.23 -1.82
N MET A 65 11.49 9.64 -0.62
CA MET A 65 10.41 9.63 0.38
C MET A 65 9.96 11.05 0.80
N ALA A 66 10.91 11.99 0.89
CA ALA A 66 10.62 13.38 1.20
C ALA A 66 9.72 14.03 0.13
N GLN A 67 10.08 13.86 -1.14
CA GLN A 67 9.28 14.35 -2.26
C GLN A 67 7.91 13.68 -2.32
N LEU A 68 7.84 12.38 -2.02
CA LEU A 68 6.58 11.65 -1.99
C LEU A 68 5.65 12.20 -0.91
N ARG A 69 6.17 12.47 0.28
CA ARG A 69 5.44 13.10 1.37
C ARG A 69 4.91 14.48 0.95
N GLU A 70 5.75 15.34 0.40
CA GLU A 70 5.34 16.69 -0.04
C GLU A 70 4.23 16.62 -1.10
N LYS A 71 4.38 15.76 -2.10
CA LYS A 71 3.37 15.52 -3.14
C LYS A 71 2.04 15.04 -2.54
N CYS A 72 2.09 14.16 -1.53
CA CYS A 72 0.89 13.71 -0.83
C CYS A 72 0.20 14.85 -0.08
N ILE A 73 0.97 15.67 0.66
CA ILE A 73 0.44 16.81 1.41
C ILE A 73 -0.19 17.83 0.45
N GLU A 74 0.46 18.11 -0.68
CA GLU A 74 -0.09 18.98 -1.72
C GLU A 74 -1.41 18.43 -2.28
N CYS A 75 -1.47 17.12 -2.57
CA CYS A 75 -2.69 16.46 -3.03
C CYS A 75 -3.83 16.56 -1.98
N VAL A 76 -3.52 16.36 -0.69
CA VAL A 76 -4.50 16.49 0.41
C VAL A 76 -5.05 17.91 0.49
N ARG A 77 -4.22 18.93 0.23
CA ARG A 77 -4.63 20.35 0.25
C ARG A 77 -5.48 20.72 -0.96
N THR A 78 -5.10 20.26 -2.14
CA THR A 78 -5.71 20.67 -3.41
C THR A 78 -6.97 19.89 -3.72
N GLN A 79 -6.97 18.57 -3.53
CA GLN A 79 -8.07 17.72 -3.95
C GLN A 79 -9.34 17.97 -3.10
N PRO A 80 -10.52 18.09 -3.73
CA PRO A 80 -11.78 18.30 -3.01
C PRO A 80 -12.14 17.08 -2.15
N ALA A 81 -11.76 15.88 -2.58
CA ALA A 81 -12.00 14.63 -1.87
C ALA A 81 -11.34 14.58 -0.48
N PHE A 82 -10.31 15.40 -0.24
CA PHE A 82 -9.55 15.46 1.01
C PHE A 82 -9.90 16.69 1.85
N LYS A 83 -11.01 17.39 1.57
CA LYS A 83 -11.46 18.57 2.34
C LYS A 83 -11.46 18.34 3.86
N ALA A 84 -11.90 17.17 4.31
CA ALA A 84 -11.95 16.79 5.72
C ALA A 84 -10.58 16.44 6.35
N TYR A 85 -9.51 16.36 5.55
CA TYR A 85 -8.14 16.02 5.96
C TYR A 85 -7.19 17.23 5.91
N ARG A 86 -7.64 18.37 5.37
CA ARG A 86 -6.80 19.58 5.23
C ARG A 86 -6.30 20.12 6.58
N ASN A 87 -7.09 19.96 7.64
CA ASN A 87 -6.73 20.38 9.00
C ASN A 87 -5.60 19.54 9.61
N VAL A 88 -5.36 18.33 9.09
CA VAL A 88 -4.24 17.47 9.53
C VAL A 88 -3.06 17.51 8.57
N ALA A 89 -3.19 18.14 7.40
CA ALA A 89 -2.17 18.12 6.35
C ALA A 89 -0.79 18.61 6.82
N ASP A 90 -0.76 19.65 7.66
CA ASP A 90 0.46 20.20 8.26
C ASP A 90 1.11 19.29 9.32
N LYS A 91 0.33 18.36 9.88
CA LYS A 91 0.75 17.42 10.93
C LYS A 91 1.23 16.09 10.36
N LEU A 92 0.99 15.83 9.07
CA LEU A 92 1.38 14.57 8.42
C LEU A 92 2.89 14.56 8.20
N ASP A 93 3.59 13.84 9.07
CA ASP A 93 5.05 13.84 9.08
C ASP A 93 5.73 12.51 8.76
N THR A 94 5.04 11.40 9.01
CA THR A 94 5.64 10.08 8.96
C THR A 94 4.99 9.22 7.88
N LEU A 95 5.84 8.55 7.07
CA LEU A 95 5.44 7.52 6.12
C LEU A 95 5.87 6.14 6.64
N LYS A 96 4.97 5.17 6.60
CA LYS A 96 5.22 3.78 7.01
C LYS A 96 4.76 2.81 5.94
N LEU A 97 5.47 1.70 5.75
CA LEU A 97 4.98 0.61 4.91
C LEU A 97 3.74 -0.03 5.53
N TYR A 98 2.65 -0.09 4.76
CA TYR A 98 1.46 -0.82 5.17
C TYR A 98 1.54 -2.26 4.68
N THR A 99 1.69 -2.45 3.37
CA THR A 99 1.76 -3.76 2.72
C THR A 99 2.53 -3.64 1.41
N ARG A 100 3.37 -4.64 1.09
CA ARG A 100 4.04 -4.75 -0.21
C ARG A 100 3.10 -5.42 -1.22
N ALA A 101 3.35 -5.26 -2.51
CA ALA A 101 2.62 -6.04 -3.51
C ALA A 101 2.70 -7.54 -3.19
N HIS A 102 1.54 -8.21 -3.18
CA HIS A 102 1.41 -9.62 -2.82
C HIS A 102 1.82 -9.99 -1.38
N GLY A 103 2.08 -9.00 -0.52
CA GLY A 103 2.38 -9.21 0.89
C GLY A 103 1.16 -9.64 1.70
N ALA A 104 1.39 -10.35 2.81
CA ALA A 104 0.34 -10.68 3.75
C ALA A 104 -0.28 -9.39 4.31
N LYS A 105 -1.60 -9.26 4.20
CA LYS A 105 -2.33 -8.13 4.77
C LYS A 105 -2.21 -8.16 6.29
N THR A 106 -1.90 -7.01 6.87
CA THR A 106 -1.82 -6.82 8.33
C THR A 106 -3.21 -7.03 8.94
N THR A 107 -3.27 -7.51 10.19
CA THR A 107 -4.52 -7.68 10.92
C THR A 107 -5.20 -6.35 11.26
N ASN A 108 -4.43 -5.24 11.28
CA ASN A 108 -4.93 -3.91 11.58
C ASN A 108 -5.32 -3.15 10.31
N LEU A 109 -6.60 -2.75 10.25
CA LEU A 109 -7.17 -2.05 9.09
C LEU A 109 -6.67 -0.60 8.93
N ILE A 110 -6.12 0.00 9.99
CA ILE A 110 -5.71 1.40 9.98
C ILE A 110 -4.22 1.60 9.67
N ILE A 111 -3.36 0.82 10.33
CA ILE A 111 -1.91 0.87 10.16
C ILE A 111 -1.31 -0.49 10.48
N ASN A 112 -0.17 -0.82 9.87
CA ASN A 112 0.60 -1.99 10.22
C ASN A 112 1.18 -1.82 11.64
N LEU A 113 0.85 -2.72 12.58
CA LEU A 113 1.43 -2.72 13.93
C LEU A 113 2.46 -3.85 14.12
N ASP A 114 2.47 -4.84 13.24
CA ASP A 114 3.35 -6.00 13.31
C ASP A 114 4.82 -5.63 13.11
N HIS A 115 5.08 -4.58 12.33
CA HIS A 115 6.42 -4.11 11.99
C HIS A 115 6.60 -2.61 12.33
N PRO A 116 6.94 -2.25 13.58
CA PRO A 116 7.22 -0.86 13.96
C PRO A 116 8.42 -0.25 13.22
N GLU A 117 9.36 -1.07 12.77
CA GLU A 117 10.59 -0.68 12.06
C GLU A 117 10.35 -0.22 10.62
N TRP A 118 9.18 -0.48 10.04
CA TRP A 118 8.85 -0.09 8.66
C TRP A 118 8.51 1.40 8.47
N ILE A 119 8.96 2.24 9.40
CA ILE A 119 8.86 3.69 9.29
C ILE A 119 10.03 4.18 8.43
N TYR A 120 9.71 4.90 7.36
CA TYR A 120 10.71 5.42 6.44
C TYR A 120 11.18 6.80 6.88
N ASP A 121 12.50 7.01 6.77
CA ASP A 121 13.08 8.33 6.93
C ASP A 121 12.72 9.21 5.72
N CYS A 122 12.12 10.37 6.00
CA CYS A 122 11.70 11.35 4.99
C CYS A 122 12.69 12.51 4.87
N SER A 123 13.98 12.29 5.13
CA SER A 123 15.00 13.33 4.96
C SER A 123 15.15 13.73 3.49
N PRO A 124 15.44 15.01 3.19
CA PRO A 124 15.52 15.52 1.81
C PRO A 124 16.62 14.85 0.97
N ASN A 125 17.67 14.31 1.60
CA ASN A 125 18.78 13.62 0.93
C ASN A 125 18.68 12.09 1.03
N GLY A 126 17.47 11.55 1.21
CA GLY A 126 17.24 10.11 1.28
C GLY A 126 17.45 9.40 -0.07
N PRO A 127 17.63 8.06 -0.06
CA PRO A 127 17.70 7.27 -1.28
C PRO A 127 16.35 7.28 -2.04
N PRO A 128 16.37 6.93 -3.33
CA PRO A 128 15.15 6.81 -4.14
C PRO A 128 14.24 5.68 -3.63
N LEU A 129 12.95 5.76 -3.96
CA LEU A 129 11.93 4.80 -3.51
C LEU A 129 12.28 3.34 -3.85
N ALA A 130 12.85 3.10 -5.04
CA ALA A 130 13.25 1.77 -5.49
C ALA A 130 14.33 1.13 -4.58
N GLU A 131 15.27 1.91 -4.06
CA GLU A 131 16.32 1.42 -3.15
C GLU A 131 15.77 1.09 -1.75
N LEU A 132 14.64 1.69 -1.39
CA LEU A 132 13.92 1.40 -0.14
C LEU A 132 13.02 0.16 -0.23
N GLY A 133 13.07 -0.56 -1.36
CA GLY A 133 12.23 -1.73 -1.62
C GLY A 133 10.76 -1.37 -1.84
N ILE A 134 10.47 -0.14 -2.28
CA ILE A 134 9.14 0.24 -2.75
C ILE A 134 8.99 -0.23 -4.19
N GLU A 135 7.92 -0.96 -4.44
CA GLU A 135 7.61 -1.52 -5.76
C GLU A 135 6.23 -1.03 -6.22
N ASN A 136 5.85 -1.37 -7.46
CA ASN A 136 4.52 -1.06 -7.98
C ASN A 136 3.42 -1.65 -7.07
N GLU A 137 2.27 -1.00 -6.95
CA GLU A 137 1.15 -1.43 -6.09
C GLU A 137 1.48 -1.47 -4.58
N THR A 138 2.60 -0.86 -4.15
CA THR A 138 2.91 -0.75 -2.72
C THR A 138 1.91 0.17 -2.01
N GLU A 139 1.46 -0.28 -0.84
CA GLU A 139 0.63 0.51 0.08
C GLU A 139 1.48 1.12 1.19
N LEU A 140 1.42 2.44 1.31
CA LEU A 140 2.06 3.23 2.37
C LEU A 140 0.99 3.87 3.25
N SER A 141 1.34 4.20 4.50
CA SER A 141 0.51 4.96 5.43
C SER A 141 1.19 6.30 5.74
N LEU A 142 0.45 7.40 5.58
CA LEU A 142 0.89 8.75 5.92
C LEU A 142 0.12 9.25 7.14
N PHE A 143 0.83 9.65 8.20
CA PHE A 143 0.23 10.02 9.48
C PHE A 143 1.10 10.97 10.30
N GLU A 144 0.52 11.49 11.38
CA GLU A 144 1.21 12.27 12.42
C GLU A 144 1.91 11.33 13.41
N ARG A 145 3.23 11.49 13.59
CA ARG A 145 4.05 10.61 14.43
C ARG A 145 3.57 10.59 15.88
N GLU A 146 3.32 11.76 16.43
CA GLU A 146 2.87 11.93 17.81
C GLU A 146 1.54 11.19 18.06
N ALA A 147 0.60 11.26 17.11
CA ALA A 147 -0.66 10.54 17.21
C ALA A 147 -0.50 9.02 17.15
N TYR A 148 0.52 8.53 16.40
CA TYR A 148 0.86 7.12 16.36
C TYR A 148 1.48 6.63 17.68
N ASP A 149 2.44 7.37 18.24
CA ASP A 149 3.06 7.03 19.53
C ASP A 149 2.02 7.06 20.67
N ALA A 150 1.10 8.03 20.67
CA ALA A 150 -0.03 8.08 21.61
C ALA A 150 -0.96 6.86 21.46
N PHE A 151 -1.27 6.46 20.23
CA PHE A 151 -2.08 5.27 19.95
C PHE A 151 -1.38 3.97 20.37
N LEU A 152 -0.05 3.89 20.28
CA LEU A 152 0.70 2.74 20.80
C LEU A 152 0.67 2.67 22.34
N ALA A 153 0.70 3.82 23.01
CA ALA A 153 0.66 3.88 24.47
C ALA A 153 -0.72 3.52 25.05
N ASP A 154 -1.80 3.92 24.38
CA ASP A 154 -3.18 3.59 24.75
C ASP A 154 -3.99 3.25 23.48
N PRO A 155 -3.96 1.97 23.02
CA PRO A 155 -4.66 1.55 21.80
C PRO A 155 -6.17 1.41 22.04
N GLN A 156 -6.84 2.52 22.36
CA GLN A 156 -8.29 2.57 22.43
C GLN A 156 -8.87 2.79 21.03
N THR A 157 -9.65 1.81 20.58
CA THR A 157 -10.47 1.99 19.38
C THR A 157 -11.82 2.52 19.80
N ARG A 158 -12.17 3.74 19.39
CA ARG A 158 -13.52 4.25 19.58
C ARG A 158 -14.36 3.93 18.36
N TRP A 159 -15.44 3.20 18.59
CA TRP A 159 -16.43 2.90 17.57
C TRP A 159 -17.30 4.14 17.45
N ASP A 160 -17.51 4.64 16.24
CA ASP A 160 -18.48 5.70 16.00
C ASP A 160 -19.86 5.10 16.33
N ALA A 161 -20.32 5.31 17.57
CA ALA A 161 -21.67 4.97 18.02
C ALA A 161 -22.64 6.02 17.46
N SER A 162 -22.69 6.13 16.13
CA SER A 162 -23.69 6.90 15.41
C SER A 162 -24.56 5.90 14.68
N GLY A 163 -25.70 5.59 15.32
CA GLY A 163 -26.78 4.78 14.76
C GLY A 163 -27.57 5.48 13.68
#